data_AF-X1K0S1-F1
#
_entry.id   AF-X1K0S1-F1
#
_cell.length_a   1.000
_cell.length_b   1.000
_cell.length_c   1.000
_cell.angle_alpha   90.00
_cell.angle_beta   90.00
_cell.angle_gamma   90.00
#
_symmetry.space_group_name_H-M   'P 1'
#
loop_
_entity.id
_entity.type
_entity.pdbx_description
1 polymer ?
#
loop_
_entity_poly.entity_id
_entity_poly.type
_entity_poly.pdbx_seq_one_letter_code
_entity_poly.pdbx_strand_id
1 'polypeptide(L)'
;ASIEGKRGMPRSRPPFPATCGLWGKPTLINNVETLANIPHIILKGAKWFSSIGIDGNKGTKIFALSGKIKNTGLVEVPLGLTIGELIFDIGGGIPDGKKFKAVQTGGPSGGCIPQDYLDTPISYESLKDLDSIMGSGGMIVLDEDTCLVNLTRFFIEFTASESCGKCVPCRVGLQQMLAILDKITQGKAVMEDLNFLEYLAKSIAKTALCGLGQTAPNPVLSTLRYFRDEYEAHIKDKKCPAKVCKDLITYSIVSPSLTSTSLLSIVNFTTIAPISPHLLVFSI
;
A
#
# COMPACT_ATOMS: atom_id res chain seq x y z
N ALA A 1 3.81 19.76 -19.15
CA ALA A 1 3.22 18.94 -20.22
C ALA A 1 1.70 19.02 -20.18
N SER A 2 1.05 18.46 -19.15
CA SER A 2 -0.42 18.45 -19.04
C SER A 2 -1.06 19.84 -19.12
N ILE A 3 -0.65 20.78 -18.26
CA ILE A 3 -1.15 22.17 -18.28
C ILE A 3 -0.83 22.94 -19.59
N GLU A 4 0.10 22.45 -20.41
CA GLU A 4 0.45 23.05 -21.70
C GLU A 4 -0.38 22.45 -22.85
N GLY A 5 -1.44 21.69 -22.55
CA GLY A 5 -2.27 21.01 -23.54
C GLY A 5 -1.64 19.75 -24.16
N LYS A 6 -0.50 19.28 -23.63
CA LYS A 6 0.18 18.06 -24.11
C LYS A 6 -0.22 16.87 -23.24
N ARG A 7 -0.03 15.64 -23.75
CA ARG A 7 -0.17 14.42 -22.94
C ARG A 7 0.69 14.53 -21.66
N GLY A 8 0.13 14.10 -20.53
CA GLY A 8 0.74 14.18 -19.18
C GLY A 8 1.96 13.29 -18.98
N MET A 9 3.00 13.48 -19.78
CA MET A 9 4.25 12.72 -19.70
C MET A 9 5.35 13.55 -19.03
N PRO A 10 6.18 12.93 -18.17
CA PRO A 10 7.31 13.62 -17.56
C PRO A 10 8.36 13.99 -18.61
N ARG A 11 9.10 15.08 -18.36
CA ARG A 11 10.27 15.49 -19.16
C ARG A 11 11.54 14.97 -18.48
N SER A 12 12.52 14.55 -19.28
CA SER A 12 13.85 14.22 -18.76
C SER A 12 14.49 15.46 -18.16
N ARG A 13 15.26 15.27 -17.09
CA ARG A 13 16.04 16.31 -16.44
C ARG A 13 17.52 15.99 -16.69
N PRO A 14 18.38 16.98 -17.04
CA PRO A 14 18.07 18.40 -17.31
C PRO A 14 17.34 18.64 -18.66
N PRO A 15 16.70 19.83 -18.86
CA PRO A 15 16.65 20.97 -17.95
C PRO A 15 15.66 20.78 -16.79
N PHE A 16 15.95 21.43 -15.65
CA PHE A 16 15.06 21.43 -14.49
C PHE A 16 13.94 22.47 -14.64
N PRO A 17 12.74 22.26 -14.06
CA PRO A 17 11.64 23.22 -14.17
C PRO A 17 11.98 24.63 -13.67
N ALA A 18 12.86 24.73 -12.67
CA ALA A 18 13.34 26.00 -12.12
C ALA A 18 14.08 26.85 -13.16
N THR A 19 14.66 26.26 -14.20
CA THR A 19 15.32 26.99 -15.30
C THR A 19 14.43 27.06 -16.54
N CYS A 20 13.78 25.95 -16.91
CA CYS A 20 12.91 25.86 -18.08
C CYS A 20 11.74 24.89 -17.81
N GLY A 21 10.63 25.46 -17.34
CA GLY A 21 9.41 24.76 -16.94
C GLY A 21 8.23 25.04 -17.88
N LEU A 22 7.23 25.75 -17.37
CA LEU A 22 5.97 26.04 -18.05
C LEU A 22 6.20 27.05 -19.20
N TRP A 23 5.81 26.67 -20.42
CA TRP A 23 6.00 27.50 -21.63
C TRP A 23 7.44 28.00 -21.82
N GLY A 24 8.41 27.19 -21.39
CA GLY A 24 9.84 27.51 -21.49
C GLY A 24 10.33 28.56 -20.47
N LYS A 25 9.52 28.93 -19.47
CA LYS A 25 9.88 29.89 -18.43
C LYS A 25 10.31 29.19 -17.14
N PRO A 26 11.19 29.80 -16.32
CA PRO A 26 11.45 29.35 -14.95
C PRO A 26 10.15 29.12 -14.18
N THR A 27 9.98 27.94 -13.57
CA THR A 27 8.75 27.60 -12.85
C THR A 27 9.05 26.73 -11.63
N LEU A 28 8.52 27.15 -10.49
CA LEU A 28 8.50 26.37 -9.25
C LEU A 28 7.11 25.76 -9.04
N ILE A 29 7.07 24.52 -8.59
CA ILE A 29 5.83 23.77 -8.35
C ILE A 29 5.85 23.36 -6.89
N ASN A 30 4.81 23.74 -6.15
CA ASN A 30 4.68 23.44 -4.72
C ASN A 30 3.33 22.75 -4.46
N ASN A 31 3.30 21.87 -3.46
CA ASN A 31 2.05 21.28 -2.99
C ASN A 31 1.21 22.34 -2.25
N VAL A 32 -0.11 22.17 -2.25
CA VAL A 32 -1.04 23.04 -1.53
C VAL A 32 -0.72 23.10 -0.04
N GLU A 33 -0.40 21.98 0.61
CA GLU A 33 0.00 21.91 2.02
C GLU A 33 1.22 22.80 2.30
N THR A 34 2.22 22.77 1.42
CA THR A 34 3.41 23.63 1.53
C THR A 34 3.02 25.11 1.47
N LEU A 35 2.18 25.50 0.51
CA LEU A 35 1.76 26.89 0.35
C LEU A 35 0.84 27.36 1.49
N ALA A 36 -0.01 26.47 2.01
CA ALA A 36 -0.92 26.75 3.11
C ALA A 36 -0.17 27.02 4.43
N ASN A 37 1.02 26.44 4.61
CA ASN A 37 1.87 26.71 5.76
C ASN A 37 2.56 28.09 5.72
N ILE A 38 2.77 28.68 4.53
CA ILE A 38 3.52 29.94 4.38
C ILE A 38 2.89 31.11 5.15
N PRO A 39 1.58 31.40 5.05
CA PRO A 39 0.95 32.46 5.82
C PRO A 39 1.18 32.34 7.33
N HIS A 40 1.06 31.13 7.88
CA HIS A 40 1.29 30.89 9.30
C HIS A 40 2.74 31.16 9.70
N ILE A 41 3.71 30.75 8.88
CA ILE A 41 5.13 31.01 9.10
C ILE A 41 5.44 32.51 9.07
N ILE A 42 4.87 33.25 8.12
CA ILE A 42 5.09 34.71 8.01
C ILE A 42 4.49 35.44 9.21
N LEU A 43 3.26 35.08 9.60
CA LEU A 43 2.52 35.77 10.67
C LEU A 43 3.07 35.48 12.07
N LYS A 44 3.49 34.23 12.33
CA LYS A 44 3.96 33.79 13.66
C LYS A 44 5.48 33.71 13.77
N GLY A 45 6.19 33.87 12.66
CA GLY A 45 7.64 33.79 12.56
C GLY A 45 8.17 32.38 12.36
N ALA A 46 9.31 32.28 11.68
CA ALA A 46 9.96 30.99 11.40
C ALA A 46 10.32 30.19 12.66
N LYS A 47 10.72 30.88 13.75
CA LYS A 47 11.04 30.25 15.03
C LYS A 47 9.86 29.49 15.63
N TRP A 48 8.64 30.01 15.48
CA TRP A 48 7.43 29.33 15.94
C TRP A 48 7.22 28.02 15.17
N PHE A 49 7.27 28.06 13.83
CA PHE A 49 7.08 26.85 13.03
C PHE A 49 8.19 25.83 13.26
N SER A 50 9.45 26.27 13.39
CA SER A 50 10.59 25.39 13.68
C SER A 50 10.64 24.86 15.11
N SER A 51 9.81 25.39 16.02
CA SER A 51 9.67 24.84 17.38
C SER A 51 8.77 23.61 17.41
N ILE A 52 8.04 23.35 16.33
CA ILE A 52 7.17 22.18 16.17
C ILE A 52 7.93 21.08 15.44
N GLY A 53 7.80 19.87 15.94
CA GLY A 53 8.44 18.67 15.41
C GLY A 53 9.89 18.47 15.85
N ILE A 54 10.57 17.49 15.24
CA ILE A 54 11.91 17.05 15.65
C ILE A 54 13.01 17.66 14.78
N ASP A 55 14.28 17.47 15.14
CA ASP A 55 15.39 17.97 14.33
C ASP A 55 15.42 17.35 12.92
N GLY A 56 15.78 18.18 11.94
CA GLY A 56 15.66 17.85 10.51
C GLY A 56 14.22 17.89 9.94
N ASN A 57 13.19 17.75 10.79
CA ASN A 57 11.80 17.59 10.37
C ASN A 57 10.88 18.54 11.15
N LYS A 58 10.77 19.79 10.66
CA LYS A 58 10.03 20.86 11.35
C LYS A 58 8.61 21.03 10.85
N GLY A 59 7.74 21.48 11.75
CA GLY A 59 6.35 21.80 11.46
C GLY A 59 5.39 20.62 11.65
N THR A 60 4.21 20.77 11.07
CA THR A 60 3.14 19.78 11.08
C THR A 60 3.00 19.11 9.72
N LYS A 61 2.32 17.97 9.72
CA LYS A 61 1.91 17.27 8.52
C LYS A 61 0.49 16.73 8.66
N ILE A 62 -0.26 16.80 7.56
CA ILE A 62 -1.60 16.23 7.47
C ILE A 62 -1.51 14.79 6.97
N PHE A 63 -2.09 13.86 7.72
CA PHE A 63 -2.25 12.46 7.35
C PHE A 63 -3.71 12.13 7.07
N ALA A 64 -3.92 11.36 6.00
CA ALA A 64 -5.21 10.73 5.70
C ALA A 64 -5.19 9.29 6.24
N LEU A 65 -5.77 9.09 7.42
CA LEU A 65 -5.90 7.78 8.06
C LEU A 65 -7.11 7.04 7.48
N SER A 66 -6.90 5.81 7.04
CA SER A 66 -7.93 4.94 6.45
C SER A 66 -7.60 3.46 6.67
N GLY A 67 -8.48 2.57 6.21
CA GLY A 67 -8.30 1.11 6.33
C GLY A 67 -8.96 0.55 7.58
N LYS A 68 -8.27 -0.38 8.25
CA LYS A 68 -8.74 -1.10 9.44
C LYS A 68 -8.49 -0.31 10.72
N ILE A 69 -9.12 0.86 10.83
CA ILE A 69 -8.92 1.81 11.93
C ILE A 69 -10.26 2.37 12.42
N LYS A 70 -10.42 2.62 13.73
CA LYS A 70 -11.68 3.14 14.29
C LYS A 70 -11.99 4.56 13.81
N ASN A 71 -11.02 5.45 13.90
CA ASN A 71 -11.17 6.85 13.51
C ASN A 71 -10.52 7.08 12.15
N THR A 72 -11.33 7.04 11.09
CA THR A 72 -10.91 7.39 9.73
C THR A 72 -11.07 8.90 9.51
N GLY A 73 -10.09 9.56 8.89
CA GLY A 73 -10.16 10.99 8.62
C GLY A 73 -8.82 11.64 8.30
N LEU A 74 -8.85 12.98 8.21
CA LEU A 74 -7.66 13.80 8.11
C LEU A 74 -7.22 14.24 9.51
N VAL A 75 -5.96 14.03 9.83
CA VAL A 75 -5.37 14.43 11.11
C VAL A 75 -4.09 15.21 10.86
N GLU A 76 -3.98 16.39 11.47
CA GLU A 76 -2.77 17.19 11.45
C GLU A 76 -1.95 16.91 12.71
N VAL A 77 -0.71 16.46 12.54
CA VAL A 77 0.17 16.10 13.66
C VAL A 77 1.55 16.74 13.50
N PRO A 78 2.27 17.01 14.60
CA PRO A 78 3.67 17.42 14.51
C PRO A 78 4.52 16.30 13.91
N LEU A 79 5.51 16.67 13.08
CA LEU A 79 6.48 15.70 12.58
C LEU A 79 7.33 15.14 13.72
N GLY A 80 7.55 13.82 13.74
CA GLY A 80 8.24 13.12 14.80
C GLY A 80 7.34 12.41 15.82
N LEU A 81 6.01 12.60 15.76
CA LEU A 81 5.05 11.70 16.39
C LEU A 81 5.32 10.26 15.91
N THR A 82 5.22 9.27 16.78
CA THR A 82 5.42 7.87 16.41
C THR A 82 4.26 7.31 15.59
N ILE A 83 4.52 6.25 14.83
CA ILE A 83 3.48 5.53 14.07
C ILE A 83 2.41 4.96 15.04
N GLY A 84 2.85 4.46 16.19
CA GLY A 84 1.99 3.92 17.25
C GLY A 84 1.04 4.96 17.82
N GLU A 85 1.55 6.12 18.23
CA GLU A 85 0.72 7.23 18.74
C GLU A 85 -0.33 7.65 17.70
N LEU A 86 0.06 7.75 16.42
CA LEU A 86 -0.88 8.12 15.36
C LEU A 86 -2.00 7.08 15.19
N ILE A 87 -1.68 5.79 15.22
CA ILE A 87 -2.64 4.72 14.93
C ILE A 87 -3.52 4.40 16.15
N PHE A 88 -2.93 4.31 17.34
CA PHE A 88 -3.62 3.87 18.55
C PHE A 88 -4.22 5.02 19.33
N ASP A 89 -3.48 6.11 19.54
CA ASP A 89 -3.96 7.22 20.37
C ASP A 89 -4.90 8.14 19.59
N ILE A 90 -4.53 8.51 18.36
CA ILE A 90 -5.34 9.39 17.51
C ILE A 90 -6.36 8.56 16.70
N GLY A 91 -5.89 7.50 16.05
CA GLY A 91 -6.72 6.62 15.23
C GLY A 91 -7.67 5.70 16.01
N GLY A 92 -7.49 5.56 17.32
CA GLY A 92 -8.31 4.69 18.17
C GLY A 92 -8.03 3.20 18.03
N GLY A 93 -6.98 2.83 17.28
CA GLY A 93 -6.54 1.47 17.04
C GLY A 93 -7.42 0.68 16.06
N ILE A 94 -7.22 -0.64 16.04
CA ILE A 94 -7.93 -1.56 15.15
C ILE A 94 -9.36 -1.80 15.66
N PRO A 95 -10.38 -1.84 14.79
CA PRO A 95 -11.74 -2.25 15.14
C PRO A 95 -11.81 -3.68 15.68
N ASP A 96 -12.87 -3.98 16.44
CA ASP A 96 -13.23 -5.33 16.88
C ASP A 96 -12.16 -6.08 17.70
N GLY A 97 -11.17 -5.38 18.26
CA GLY A 97 -10.10 -5.98 19.05
C GLY A 97 -9.11 -6.84 18.25
N LYS A 98 -9.12 -6.74 16.92
CA LYS A 98 -8.16 -7.43 16.06
C LYS A 98 -6.75 -6.87 16.21
N LYS A 99 -5.77 -7.66 15.78
CA LYS A 99 -4.36 -7.25 15.83
C LYS A 99 -3.98 -6.34 14.67
N PHE A 100 -3.19 -5.33 14.99
CA PHE A 100 -2.48 -4.53 13.98
C PHE A 100 -1.45 -5.41 13.29
N LYS A 101 -1.41 -5.35 11.96
CA LYS A 101 -0.45 -6.11 11.16
C LYS A 101 0.61 -5.20 10.56
N ALA A 102 0.15 -4.16 9.86
CA ALA A 102 1.00 -3.21 9.18
C ALA A 102 0.25 -1.91 8.87
N VAL A 103 1.02 -0.88 8.50
CA VAL A 103 0.49 0.34 7.91
C VAL A 103 1.20 0.61 6.58
N GLN A 104 0.44 0.85 5.52
CA GLN A 104 0.95 1.31 4.24
C GLN A 104 1.02 2.83 4.27
N THR A 105 2.21 3.40 4.10
CA THR A 105 2.40 4.87 4.12
C THR A 105 2.91 5.38 2.78
N GLY A 106 2.47 6.57 2.36
CA GLY A 106 2.93 7.16 1.09
C GLY A 106 2.05 6.82 -0.12
N GLY A 107 0.83 6.32 0.13
CA GLY A 107 -0.16 6.00 -0.89
C GLY A 107 0.16 4.70 -1.65
N PRO A 108 -0.27 4.57 -2.92
CA PRO A 108 -0.13 3.33 -3.68
C PRO A 108 1.32 3.00 -4.05
N SER A 109 2.22 3.99 -4.03
CA SER A 109 3.67 3.80 -4.25
C SER A 109 4.46 3.76 -2.93
N GLY A 110 3.75 3.61 -1.83
CA GLY A 110 4.27 3.53 -0.46
C GLY A 110 4.85 2.17 -0.10
N GLY A 111 5.39 2.05 1.12
CA GLY A 111 5.80 0.78 1.71
C GLY A 111 4.92 0.36 2.89
N CYS A 112 4.88 -0.95 3.16
CA CYS A 112 4.20 -1.53 4.31
C CYS A 112 5.15 -1.62 5.50
N ILE A 113 4.78 -0.98 6.61
CA ILE A 113 5.56 -0.96 7.86
C ILE A 113 4.90 -1.91 8.87
N PRO A 114 5.60 -2.96 9.37
CA PRO A 114 5.02 -3.93 10.30
C PRO A 114 4.92 -3.38 11.72
N GLN A 115 4.21 -4.13 12.58
CA GLN A 115 4.00 -3.81 14.00
C GLN A 115 5.29 -3.54 14.80
N ASP A 116 6.41 -4.15 14.41
CA ASP A 116 7.67 -4.04 15.15
C ASP A 116 8.28 -2.62 15.10
N TYR A 117 7.75 -1.75 14.22
CA TYR A 117 8.22 -0.38 14.02
C TYR A 117 7.22 0.69 14.47
N LEU A 118 6.22 0.34 15.29
CA LEU A 118 5.25 1.32 15.81
C LEU A 118 5.91 2.48 16.55
N ASP A 119 7.00 2.24 17.27
CA ASP A 119 7.75 3.27 18.00
C ASP A 119 8.60 4.18 17.09
N THR A 120 8.57 3.95 15.77
CA THR A 120 9.35 4.77 14.83
C THR A 120 8.75 6.17 14.71
N PRO A 121 9.54 7.24 14.89
CA PRO A 121 9.07 8.60 14.68
C PRO A 121 8.78 8.85 13.20
N ILE A 122 7.66 9.52 12.92
CA ILE A 122 7.24 9.85 11.57
C ILE A 122 8.08 11.03 11.06
N SER A 123 9.09 10.72 10.24
CA SER A 123 9.99 11.66 9.60
C SER A 123 10.30 11.24 8.15
N TYR A 124 10.84 12.14 7.31
CA TYR A 124 11.19 11.78 5.94
C TYR A 124 12.27 10.71 5.89
N GLU A 125 13.25 10.76 6.79
CA GLU A 125 14.37 9.84 6.88
C GLU A 125 13.93 8.49 7.45
N SER A 126 13.24 8.49 8.60
CA SER A 126 12.83 7.25 9.28
C SER A 126 11.90 6.40 8.42
N LEU A 127 10.96 7.02 7.68
CA LEU A 127 10.10 6.26 6.77
C LEU A 127 10.87 5.69 5.57
N LYS A 128 11.88 6.41 5.09
CA LYS A 128 12.73 5.95 3.98
C LYS A 128 13.57 4.73 4.39
N ASP A 129 14.10 4.70 5.61
CA ASP A 129 14.88 3.57 6.12
C ASP A 129 14.06 2.28 6.25
N LEU A 130 12.73 2.43 6.33
CA LEU A 130 11.76 1.33 6.37
C LEU A 130 11.24 0.90 4.98
N ASP A 131 11.89 1.31 3.88
CA ASP A 131 11.46 1.08 2.50
C ASP A 131 10.06 1.66 2.20
N SER A 132 9.71 2.74 2.89
CA SER A 132 8.48 3.50 2.69
C SER A 132 8.79 4.96 2.39
N ILE A 133 7.75 5.79 2.25
CA ILE A 133 7.87 7.22 2.02
C ILE A 133 6.77 7.98 2.77
N MET A 134 7.07 9.23 3.14
CA MET A 134 6.06 10.16 3.67
C MET A 134 4.96 10.46 2.63
N GLY A 135 5.34 10.50 1.35
CA GLY A 135 4.45 10.71 0.21
C GLY A 135 3.48 11.87 0.41
N SER A 136 2.19 11.62 0.15
CA SER A 136 1.10 12.58 0.33
C SER A 136 0.48 12.60 1.73
N GLY A 137 1.03 11.86 2.70
CA GLY A 137 0.40 11.68 4.02
C GLY A 137 -0.72 10.63 4.05
N GLY A 138 -0.92 9.85 2.98
CA GLY A 138 -1.87 8.73 3.01
C GLY A 138 -1.34 7.57 3.84
N MET A 139 -2.13 7.10 4.82
CA MET A 139 -1.83 5.91 5.62
C MET A 139 -3.03 4.96 5.64
N ILE A 140 -2.78 3.71 5.24
CA ILE A 140 -3.80 2.65 5.22
C ILE A 140 -3.40 1.62 6.26
N VAL A 141 -4.18 1.53 7.34
CA VAL A 141 -3.97 0.59 8.44
C VAL A 141 -4.52 -0.77 8.06
N LEU A 142 -3.75 -1.83 8.36
CA LEU A 142 -4.01 -3.21 7.97
C LEU A 142 -4.07 -4.10 9.22
N ASP A 143 -5.08 -4.96 9.28
CA ASP A 143 -5.28 -5.94 10.37
C ASP A 143 -4.72 -7.32 10.00
N GLU A 144 -4.76 -8.26 10.95
CA GLU A 144 -4.29 -9.64 10.78
C GLU A 144 -4.99 -10.41 9.65
N ASP A 145 -6.21 -10.02 9.27
CA ASP A 145 -7.00 -10.62 8.18
C ASP A 145 -6.67 -10.06 6.80
N THR A 146 -5.72 -9.12 6.70
CA THR A 146 -5.32 -8.54 5.42
C THR A 146 -4.22 -9.37 4.76
N CYS A 147 -4.44 -9.81 3.52
CA CYS A 147 -3.41 -10.47 2.71
C CYS A 147 -2.47 -9.43 2.08
N LEU A 148 -1.20 -9.40 2.49
CA LEU A 148 -0.26 -8.38 1.99
C LEU A 148 0.17 -8.65 0.54
N VAL A 149 0.22 -9.92 0.13
CA VAL A 149 0.47 -10.29 -1.28
C VAL A 149 -0.63 -9.74 -2.19
N ASN A 150 -1.90 -9.87 -1.78
CA ASN A 150 -3.04 -9.37 -2.54
C ASN A 150 -3.13 -7.84 -2.53
N LEU A 151 -2.84 -7.21 -1.39
CA LEU A 151 -2.76 -5.75 -1.29
C LEU A 151 -1.66 -5.19 -2.21
N THR A 152 -0.48 -5.80 -2.21
CA THR A 152 0.63 -5.44 -3.08
C THR A 152 0.25 -5.61 -4.56
N ARG A 153 -0.43 -6.71 -4.91
CA ARG A 153 -0.98 -6.91 -6.27
C ARG A 153 -1.90 -5.76 -6.68
N PHE A 154 -2.82 -5.34 -5.80
CA PHE A 154 -3.73 -4.21 -6.05
C PHE A 154 -2.98 -2.89 -6.30
N PHE A 155 -1.95 -2.57 -5.51
CA PHE A 155 -1.18 -1.35 -5.72
C PHE A 155 -0.33 -1.37 -6.98
N ILE A 156 0.24 -2.53 -7.34
CA ILE A 156 0.95 -2.69 -8.62
C ILE A 156 -0.03 -2.56 -9.80
N GLU A 157 -1.23 -3.13 -9.70
CA GLU A 157 -2.29 -2.94 -10.71
C GLU A 157 -2.64 -1.46 -10.90
N PHE A 158 -2.89 -0.74 -9.81
CA PHE A 158 -3.16 0.69 -9.84
C PHE A 158 -2.01 1.50 -10.47
N THR A 159 -0.77 1.28 -10.03
CA THR A 159 0.38 2.03 -10.56
C THR A 159 0.68 1.66 -12.03
N ALA A 160 0.38 0.43 -12.44
CA ALA A 160 0.48 0.00 -13.82
C ALA A 160 -0.59 0.67 -14.71
N SER A 161 -1.83 0.85 -14.22
CA SER A 161 -2.89 1.56 -14.93
C SER A 161 -2.64 3.07 -15.02
N GLU A 162 -2.07 3.66 -13.95
CA GLU A 162 -1.72 5.10 -13.89
C GLU A 162 -0.39 5.43 -14.59
N SER A 163 0.31 4.43 -15.14
CA SER A 163 1.53 4.66 -15.89
C SER A 163 1.26 5.45 -17.17
N CYS A 164 1.94 6.58 -17.35
CA CYS A 164 1.86 7.35 -18.60
C CYS A 164 2.41 6.60 -19.83
N GLY A 165 3.11 5.47 -19.63
CA GLY A 165 3.62 4.60 -20.70
C GLY A 165 4.90 5.08 -21.40
N LYS A 166 5.55 6.15 -20.92
CA LYS A 166 6.70 6.75 -21.60
C LYS A 166 7.99 5.93 -21.50
N CYS A 167 8.37 5.47 -20.31
CA CYS A 167 9.63 4.74 -20.10
C CYS A 167 9.37 3.23 -20.07
N VAL A 168 10.22 2.47 -20.75
CA VAL A 168 10.11 1.00 -20.85
C VAL A 168 10.16 0.31 -19.48
N PRO A 169 11.06 0.67 -18.55
CA PRO A 169 11.10 0.04 -17.23
C PRO A 169 9.77 0.12 -16.48
N CYS A 170 9.11 1.28 -16.49
CA CYS A 170 7.81 1.43 -15.84
C CYS A 170 6.68 0.78 -16.65
N ARG A 171 6.57 1.08 -17.95
CA ARG A 171 5.44 0.60 -18.78
C ARG A 171 5.37 -0.93 -18.87
N VAL A 172 6.50 -1.56 -19.13
CA VAL A 172 6.57 -3.03 -19.32
C VAL A 172 6.86 -3.71 -18.00
N GLY A 173 7.75 -3.15 -17.18
CA GLY A 173 8.15 -3.77 -15.92
C GLY A 173 6.99 -3.89 -14.92
N LEU A 174 6.14 -2.86 -14.77
CA LEU A 174 5.01 -2.96 -13.84
C LEU A 174 3.98 -4.01 -14.29
N GLN A 175 3.76 -4.16 -15.60
CA GLN A 175 2.89 -5.20 -16.15
C GLN A 175 3.46 -6.61 -15.88
N GLN A 176 4.78 -6.77 -15.98
CA GLN A 176 5.44 -8.03 -15.63
C GLN A 176 5.37 -8.33 -14.13
N MET A 177 5.57 -7.32 -13.26
CA MET A 177 5.36 -7.47 -11.82
C MET A 177 3.93 -7.90 -11.49
N LEU A 178 2.93 -7.25 -12.11
CA LEU A 178 1.53 -7.59 -11.94
C LEU A 178 1.26 -9.04 -12.32
N ALA A 179 1.73 -9.48 -13.50
CA ALA A 179 1.55 -10.86 -13.96
C ALA A 179 2.16 -11.90 -12.99
N ILE A 180 3.32 -11.60 -12.38
CA ILE A 180 3.92 -12.47 -11.37
C ILE A 180 3.05 -12.50 -10.10
N LEU A 181 2.58 -11.34 -9.63
CA LEU A 181 1.71 -11.27 -8.45
C LEU A 181 0.35 -11.97 -8.68
N ASP A 182 -0.20 -11.89 -9.90
CA ASP A 182 -1.38 -12.66 -10.30
C ASP A 182 -1.08 -14.17 -10.25
N LYS A 183 0.07 -14.63 -10.77
CA LYS A 183 0.48 -16.04 -10.64
C LYS A 183 0.59 -16.47 -9.18
N ILE A 184 1.14 -15.63 -8.30
CA ILE A 184 1.30 -15.94 -6.87
C ILE A 184 -0.07 -16.05 -6.19
N THR A 185 -0.96 -15.08 -6.41
CA THR A 185 -2.31 -15.07 -5.82
C THR A 185 -3.22 -16.17 -6.38
N GLN A 186 -2.92 -16.71 -7.56
CA GLN A 186 -3.59 -17.87 -8.16
C GLN A 186 -2.94 -19.22 -7.80
N GLY A 187 -1.85 -19.24 -7.02
CA GLY A 187 -1.13 -20.48 -6.68
C GLY A 187 -0.35 -21.12 -7.83
N LYS A 188 -0.14 -20.40 -8.93
CA LYS A 188 0.57 -20.90 -10.14
C LYS A 188 2.04 -20.50 -10.19
N ALA A 189 2.50 -19.68 -9.24
CA ALA A 189 3.90 -19.26 -9.16
C ALA A 189 4.83 -20.36 -8.60
N VAL A 190 6.10 -20.24 -8.96
CA VAL A 190 7.24 -21.01 -8.43
C VAL A 190 8.20 -20.07 -7.69
N MET A 191 9.16 -20.61 -6.93
CA MET A 191 10.08 -19.79 -6.12
C MET A 191 10.97 -18.87 -6.97
N GLU A 192 11.28 -19.28 -8.20
CA GLU A 192 12.03 -18.48 -9.16
C GLU A 192 11.27 -17.21 -9.56
N ASP A 193 9.93 -17.26 -9.62
CA ASP A 193 9.11 -16.07 -9.89
C ASP A 193 9.29 -15.03 -8.79
N LEU A 194 9.45 -15.46 -7.52
CA LEU A 194 9.65 -14.56 -6.38
C LEU A 194 11.00 -13.83 -6.47
N ASN A 195 12.06 -14.57 -6.81
CA ASN A 195 13.39 -13.98 -7.00
C ASN A 195 13.40 -13.02 -8.19
N PHE A 196 12.72 -13.39 -9.29
CA PHE A 196 12.59 -12.52 -10.46
C PHE A 196 11.77 -11.26 -10.17
N LEU A 197 10.68 -11.38 -9.39
CA LEU A 197 9.88 -10.24 -8.93
C LEU A 197 10.74 -9.24 -8.15
N GLU A 198 11.57 -9.71 -7.22
CA GLU A 198 12.46 -8.86 -6.43
C GLU A 198 13.51 -8.16 -7.31
N TYR A 199 14.14 -8.91 -8.23
CA TYR A 199 15.09 -8.36 -9.19
C TYR A 199 14.45 -7.28 -10.07
N LEU A 200 13.25 -7.55 -10.59
CA LEU A 200 12.51 -6.64 -11.45
C LEU A 200 12.12 -5.36 -10.69
N ALA A 201 11.61 -5.49 -9.46
CA ALA A 201 11.27 -4.36 -8.60
C ALA A 201 12.47 -3.42 -8.38
N LYS A 202 13.64 -3.99 -8.01
CA LYS A 202 14.91 -3.23 -7.84
C LYS A 202 15.36 -2.56 -9.15
N SER A 203 15.18 -3.22 -10.28
CA SER A 203 15.57 -2.70 -11.59
C SER A 203 14.71 -1.52 -12.02
N ILE A 204 13.39 -1.61 -11.85
CA ILE A 204 12.44 -0.55 -12.19
C ILE A 204 12.70 0.68 -11.31
N ALA A 205 12.87 0.48 -10.00
CA ALA A 205 13.12 1.57 -9.05
C ALA A 205 14.35 2.42 -9.45
N LYS A 206 15.40 1.77 -9.96
CA LYS A 206 16.64 2.43 -10.38
C LYS A 206 16.60 3.07 -11.76
N THR A 207 15.79 2.55 -12.68
CA THR A 207 15.86 2.91 -14.11
C THR A 207 14.65 3.69 -14.63
N ALA A 208 13.58 3.80 -13.85
CA ALA A 208 12.41 4.57 -14.23
C ALA A 208 12.68 6.08 -14.29
N LEU A 209 11.99 6.74 -15.23
CA LEU A 209 12.22 8.16 -15.56
C LEU A 209 11.71 9.14 -14.50
N CYS A 210 10.59 8.84 -13.83
CA CYS A 210 9.93 9.75 -12.89
C CYS A 210 9.62 9.07 -11.57
N GLY A 211 9.27 9.88 -10.56
CA GLY A 211 8.98 9.42 -9.20
C GLY A 211 7.99 8.27 -9.16
N LEU A 212 6.90 8.30 -9.93
CA LEU A 212 5.92 7.20 -9.96
C LEU A 212 6.59 5.86 -10.29
N GLY A 213 7.35 5.79 -11.38
CA GLY A 213 8.02 4.53 -11.75
C GLY A 213 9.12 4.13 -10.77
N GLN A 214 9.78 5.10 -10.13
CA GLN A 214 10.83 4.83 -9.15
C GLN A 214 10.28 4.26 -7.84
N THR A 215 9.08 4.69 -7.43
CA THR A 215 8.47 4.30 -6.14
C THR A 215 7.37 3.24 -6.29
N ALA A 216 6.81 3.03 -7.49
CA ALA A 216 5.79 2.01 -7.72
C ALA A 216 6.19 0.59 -7.25
N PRO A 217 7.48 0.18 -7.29
CA PRO A 217 7.89 -1.11 -6.75
C PRO A 217 7.98 -1.19 -5.22
N ASN A 218 7.85 -0.09 -4.48
CA ASN A 218 8.02 -0.06 -3.02
C ASN A 218 7.09 -1.00 -2.24
N PRO A 219 5.79 -1.16 -2.60
CA PRO A 219 4.93 -2.13 -1.94
C PRO A 219 5.53 -3.55 -2.03
N VAL A 220 6.05 -3.94 -3.20
CA VAL A 220 6.71 -5.24 -3.38
C VAL A 220 7.99 -5.35 -2.56
N LEU A 221 8.86 -4.33 -2.59
CA LEU A 221 10.14 -4.39 -1.88
C LEU A 221 9.93 -4.47 -0.36
N SER A 222 9.03 -3.67 0.19
CA SER A 222 8.71 -3.66 1.62
C SER A 222 8.02 -4.95 2.07
N THR A 223 7.02 -5.47 1.33
CA THR A 223 6.36 -6.71 1.72
C THR A 223 7.23 -7.94 1.53
N LEU A 224 8.16 -7.96 0.57
CA LEU A 224 9.18 -9.02 0.47
C LEU A 224 10.20 -8.96 1.61
N ARG A 225 10.47 -7.77 2.17
CA ARG A 225 11.38 -7.60 3.31
C ARG A 225 10.76 -8.09 4.61
N TYR A 226 9.50 -7.70 4.88
CA TYR A 226 8.88 -7.93 6.19
C TYR A 226 7.91 -9.10 6.23
N PHE A 227 7.35 -9.51 5.09
CA PHE A 227 6.25 -10.50 5.00
C PHE A 227 6.52 -11.55 3.93
N ARG A 228 7.79 -11.93 3.75
CA ARG A 228 8.22 -12.93 2.76
C ARG A 228 7.52 -14.28 2.97
N ASP A 229 7.28 -14.63 4.23
CA ASP A 229 6.56 -15.83 4.65
C ASP A 229 5.18 -15.93 4.00
N GLU A 230 4.45 -14.82 3.83
CA GLU A 230 3.16 -14.85 3.13
C GLU A 230 3.32 -15.22 1.66
N TYR A 231 4.35 -14.71 0.98
CA TYR A 231 4.64 -15.09 -0.40
C TYR A 231 4.98 -16.58 -0.50
N GLU A 232 5.80 -17.08 0.42
CA GLU A 232 6.16 -18.49 0.47
C GLU A 232 4.96 -19.39 0.75
N ALA A 233 4.04 -19.00 1.62
CA ALA A 233 2.79 -19.73 1.86
C ALA A 233 1.91 -19.81 0.59
N HIS A 234 1.84 -18.73 -0.20
CA HIS A 234 1.11 -18.74 -1.47
C HIS A 234 1.78 -19.66 -2.51
N ILE A 235 3.12 -19.71 -2.53
CA ILE A 235 3.89 -20.46 -3.53
C ILE A 235 4.03 -21.94 -3.18
N LYS A 236 4.44 -22.25 -1.94
CA LYS A 236 4.75 -23.61 -1.47
C LYS A 236 3.51 -24.33 -0.98
N ASP A 237 2.77 -23.70 -0.07
CA ASP A 237 1.62 -24.34 0.59
C ASP A 237 0.32 -24.20 -0.20
N LYS A 238 0.33 -23.36 -1.26
CA LYS A 238 -0.84 -23.01 -2.08
C LYS A 238 -2.01 -22.54 -1.21
N LYS A 239 -1.70 -21.74 -0.19
CA LYS A 239 -2.66 -21.21 0.79
C LYS A 239 -2.47 -19.72 0.98
N CYS A 240 -3.58 -19.02 1.21
CA CYS A 240 -3.59 -17.63 1.65
C CYS A 240 -3.86 -17.58 3.16
N PRO A 241 -2.89 -17.18 4.01
CA PRO A 241 -3.08 -17.13 5.46
C PRO A 241 -4.28 -16.27 5.88
N ALA A 242 -4.49 -15.16 5.18
CA ALA A 242 -5.60 -14.23 5.37
C ALA A 242 -6.91 -14.63 4.67
N LYS A 243 -6.94 -15.74 3.91
CA LYS A 243 -8.13 -16.27 3.21
C LYS A 243 -8.81 -15.29 2.24
N VAL A 244 -8.06 -14.34 1.68
CA VAL A 244 -8.58 -13.35 0.72
C VAL A 244 -8.46 -13.84 -0.74
N CYS A 245 -7.39 -14.57 -1.07
CA CYS A 245 -7.15 -15.07 -2.43
C CYS A 245 -8.03 -16.29 -2.73
N LYS A 246 -9.13 -16.09 -3.46
CA LYS A 246 -10.15 -17.12 -3.73
C LYS A 246 -9.60 -18.42 -4.32
N ASP A 247 -8.65 -18.33 -5.25
CA ASP A 247 -8.05 -19.48 -5.93
C ASP A 247 -7.19 -20.36 -5.01
N LEU A 248 -6.85 -19.87 -3.81
CA LEU A 248 -6.06 -20.59 -2.81
C LEU A 248 -6.91 -21.13 -1.65
N ILE A 249 -8.24 -20.99 -1.73
CA ILE A 249 -9.15 -21.48 -0.70
C ILE A 249 -9.57 -22.92 -1.08
N THR A 250 -9.26 -23.86 -0.20
CA THR A 250 -9.70 -25.26 -0.32
C THR A 250 -10.83 -25.54 0.66
N TYR A 251 -11.88 -26.22 0.17
CA TYR A 251 -13.01 -26.67 0.99
C TYR A 251 -12.92 -28.18 1.15
N SER A 252 -13.12 -28.68 2.37
CA SER A 252 -13.25 -30.12 2.62
C SER A 252 -14.52 -30.36 3.42
N ILE A 253 -15.30 -31.36 3.01
CA ILE A 253 -16.48 -31.81 3.75
C ILE A 253 -16.00 -32.94 4.66
N VAL A 254 -15.97 -32.70 5.97
CA VAL A 254 -15.71 -33.75 6.94
C VAL A 254 -17.02 -34.49 7.17
N SER A 255 -17.17 -35.67 6.56
CA SER A 255 -18.29 -36.55 6.91
C SER A 255 -18.11 -37.00 8.35
N PRO A 256 -19.10 -36.81 9.24
CA PRO A 256 -19.15 -37.59 10.47
C PRO A 256 -19.15 -39.07 10.09
N SER A 257 -18.40 -39.88 10.82
CA SER A 257 -18.41 -41.34 10.66
C SER A 257 -19.85 -41.84 10.60
N LEU A 258 -20.20 -42.48 9.48
CA LEU A 258 -21.47 -43.19 9.27
C LEU A 258 -21.56 -44.36 10.25
N THR A 259 -21.95 -44.08 11.48
CA THR A 259 -22.36 -45.06 12.47
C THR A 259 -23.72 -44.63 13.00
N SER A 260 -24.73 -45.37 12.55
CA SER A 260 -26.16 -45.32 12.89
C SER A 260 -26.96 -44.12 12.34
N THR A 261 -27.89 -44.49 11.47
CA THR A 261 -29.17 -43.85 11.14
C THR A 261 -29.62 -42.71 12.07
N SER A 262 -29.23 -41.49 11.73
CA SER A 262 -30.05 -40.29 11.91
C SER A 262 -29.51 -39.19 10.99
N LEU A 263 -30.33 -38.77 10.03
CA LEU A 263 -30.06 -37.66 9.13
C LEU A 263 -30.14 -36.35 9.93
N LEU A 264 -29.04 -35.99 10.58
CA LEU A 264 -28.75 -34.64 11.07
C LEU A 264 -27.36 -34.27 10.58
N SER A 265 -27.32 -33.76 9.35
CA SER A 265 -26.15 -33.11 8.78
C SER A 265 -25.82 -31.87 9.60
N ILE A 266 -24.91 -32.01 10.56
CA ILE A 266 -24.22 -30.88 11.19
C ILE A 266 -23.26 -30.34 10.15
N VAL A 267 -23.68 -29.29 9.45
CA VAL A 267 -22.77 -28.42 8.72
C VAL A 267 -22.04 -27.59 9.77
N ASN A 268 -20.77 -27.89 10.04
CA ASN A 268 -19.92 -26.95 10.77
C ASN A 268 -19.65 -25.76 9.84
N PHE A 269 -20.45 -24.70 10.02
CA PHE A 269 -20.36 -23.47 9.26
C PHE A 269 -19.12 -22.68 9.69
N THR A 270 -18.05 -22.74 8.89
CA THR A 270 -17.18 -21.57 8.69
C THR A 270 -17.55 -20.92 7.36
N THR A 271 -18.54 -20.02 7.47
CA THR A 271 -18.97 -18.95 6.55
C THR A 271 -19.65 -19.31 5.22
N ILE A 272 -20.78 -18.62 5.05
CA ILE A 272 -21.89 -18.72 4.10
C ILE A 272 -21.48 -18.30 2.68
N ALA A 273 -21.90 -19.07 1.68
CA ALA A 273 -21.81 -18.73 0.26
C ALA A 273 -22.97 -17.81 -0.18
N PRO A 274 -22.80 -16.96 -1.21
CA PRO A 274 -23.93 -16.52 -2.02
C PRO A 274 -24.28 -17.66 -2.98
N ILE A 275 -25.44 -18.28 -2.79
CA ILE A 275 -25.98 -19.28 -3.70
C ILE A 275 -26.50 -18.55 -4.96
N SER A 276 -26.05 -19.00 -6.13
CA SER A 276 -26.52 -18.55 -7.46
C SER A 276 -28.02 -18.85 -7.65
N PRO A 277 -28.80 -18.00 -8.34
CA PRO A 277 -30.25 -18.05 -8.37
C PRO A 277 -30.76 -19.04 -9.43
N HIS A 278 -30.50 -20.34 -9.24
CA HIS A 278 -31.14 -21.38 -10.05
C HIS A 278 -31.39 -22.60 -9.18
N LEU A 279 -32.41 -22.51 -8.30
CA LEU A 279 -33.31 -23.60 -7.91
C LEU A 279 -34.23 -23.05 -6.80
N LEU A 280 -35.34 -22.42 -7.19
CA LEU A 280 -36.50 -22.23 -6.32
C LEU A 280 -37.66 -22.92 -7.02
N VAL A 281 -37.91 -24.17 -6.66
CA VAL A 281 -39.18 -24.84 -6.88
C VAL A 281 -39.91 -24.78 -5.54
N PHE A 282 -40.86 -23.87 -5.42
CA PHE A 282 -41.82 -23.87 -4.32
C PHE A 282 -42.87 -24.95 -4.59
N SER A 283 -43.17 -25.75 -3.58
CA SER A 283 -44.41 -26.54 -3.50
C SER A 283 -45.01 -26.25 -2.13
N ILE A 284 -46.10 -25.47 -2.18
CA ILE A 284 -47.09 -25.06 -1.16
C ILE A 284 -46.57 -24.84 0.27
#